data_AF-A0A820STR4-F1
#
_entry.id   AF-A0A820STR4-F1
#
_cell.length_a   1.000
_cell.length_b   1.000
_cell.length_c   1.000
_cell.angle_alpha   90.00
_cell.angle_beta   90.00
_cell.angle_gamma   90.00
#
_symmetry.space_group_name_H-M   'P 1'
#
loop_
_entity.id
_entity.type
_entity.pdbx_description
1 polymer ?
#
loop_
_entity_poly.entity_id
_entity_poly.type
_entity_poly.pdbx_seq_one_letter_code
_entity_poly.pdbx_strand_id
1 'polypeptide(L)'
;IDLAFDEKQLKVFEYNADSASALVECAIIHKKWAEAIGLPSTFTSGLQLHHVLVNNWKAMKITTKIHILIDDKRDEIFTALYMQNVMKEAGIESKLYIGTDKLYWKDDMIVDNDGEIIKFIWKLWMWETVFQDHIDVTKERDLVN
;
A
#
# COMPACT_ATOMS: atom_id res chain seq x y z
N ILE A 1 5.55 13.23 -1.88
CA ILE A 1 5.69 14.70 -1.86
C ILE A 1 6.11 15.08 -3.25
N ASP A 2 5.39 16.02 -3.84
CA ASP A 2 5.59 16.40 -5.22
C ASP A 2 6.27 17.77 -5.23
N LEU A 3 7.44 17.80 -5.89
CA LEU A 3 8.40 18.89 -5.79
C LEU A 3 8.69 19.46 -7.19
N ALA A 4 8.83 20.78 -7.29
CA ALA A 4 9.53 21.43 -8.41
C ALA A 4 10.91 21.91 -7.96
N PHE A 5 11.89 21.69 -8.82
CA PHE A 5 13.24 22.21 -8.66
C PHE A 5 13.73 22.82 -9.97
N ASP A 6 14.22 24.05 -9.94
CA ASP A 6 14.72 24.80 -11.11
C ASP A 6 16.22 25.16 -10.99
N GLU A 7 16.98 24.35 -10.26
CA GLU A 7 18.38 24.59 -9.87
C GLU A 7 18.59 25.69 -8.81
N LYS A 8 17.63 26.61 -8.62
CA LYS A 8 17.74 27.73 -7.68
C LYS A 8 16.84 27.60 -6.47
N GLN A 9 15.63 27.06 -6.66
CA GLN A 9 14.61 26.95 -5.63
C GLN A 9 13.96 25.57 -5.67
N LEU A 10 13.62 25.08 -4.48
CA LEU A 10 12.78 23.90 -4.28
C LEU A 10 11.40 24.36 -3.82
N LYS A 11 10.35 23.91 -4.51
CA LYS A 11 8.95 24.18 -4.13
C LYS A 11 8.21 22.88 -3.91
N VAL A 12 7.34 22.88 -2.91
CA VAL A 12 6.40 21.80 -2.61
C VAL A 12 5.05 22.15 -3.20
N PHE A 13 4.46 21.25 -3.97
CA PHE A 13 3.08 21.40 -4.45
C PHE A 13 2.10 20.68 -3.53
N GLU A 14 2.37 19.40 -3.27
CA GLU A 14 1.46 18.56 -2.49
C GLU A 14 2.20 17.44 -1.76
N TYR A 15 1.51 16.88 -0.76
CA TYR A 15 1.94 15.70 -0.05
C TYR A 15 0.90 14.58 -0.18
N ASN A 16 1.13 13.71 -1.16
CA ASN A 16 0.34 12.51 -1.44
C ASN A 16 0.51 11.44 -0.35
N ALA A 17 -0.06 11.67 0.83
CA ALA A 17 0.16 10.85 2.03
C ALA A 17 -0.71 9.57 2.11
N ASP A 18 -1.82 9.50 1.37
CA ASP A 18 -2.73 8.34 1.34
C ASP A 18 -2.56 7.45 0.09
N SER A 19 -1.52 7.70 -0.72
CA SER A 19 -1.21 6.90 -1.89
C SER A 19 0.20 6.31 -1.77
N ALA A 20 0.43 5.16 -2.40
CA ALA A 20 1.75 4.55 -2.53
C ALA A 20 2.22 4.49 -3.99
N SER A 21 1.70 5.39 -4.83
CA SER A 21 2.06 5.46 -6.26
C SER A 21 3.57 5.68 -6.44
N ALA A 22 4.11 5.13 -7.53
CA ALA A 22 5.54 5.18 -7.87
C ALA A 22 6.50 4.46 -6.89
N LEU A 23 5.98 3.76 -5.86
CA LEU A 23 6.80 3.12 -4.84
C LEU A 23 7.71 2.04 -5.44
N VAL A 24 7.15 1.17 -6.28
CA VAL A 24 7.87 0.04 -6.89
C VAL A 24 8.91 0.54 -7.87
N GLU A 25 8.58 1.58 -8.63
CA GLU A 25 9.45 2.24 -9.59
C GLU A 25 10.71 2.76 -8.90
N CYS A 26 10.52 3.50 -7.80
CA CYS A 26 11.62 4.06 -7.01
C CYS A 26 12.43 2.97 -6.31
N ALA A 27 11.78 1.98 -5.70
CA ALA A 27 12.45 0.96 -4.89
C ALA A 27 13.20 -0.11 -5.71
N ILE A 28 12.68 -0.46 -6.89
CA ILE A 28 13.16 -1.61 -7.66
C ILE A 28 13.53 -1.22 -9.09
N ILE A 29 12.61 -0.58 -9.82
CA ILE A 29 12.74 -0.45 -11.28
C ILE A 29 13.92 0.44 -11.66
N HIS A 30 14.12 1.57 -10.97
CA HIS A 30 15.27 2.46 -11.24
C HIS A 30 16.61 1.74 -11.09
N LYS A 31 16.74 0.87 -10.08
CA LYS A 31 17.96 0.07 -9.86
C LYS A 31 18.18 -0.95 -10.96
N LYS A 32 17.14 -1.73 -11.29
CA LYS A 32 17.21 -2.71 -12.39
C LYS A 32 17.52 -2.05 -13.74
N TRP A 33 16.94 -0.89 -13.99
CA TRP A 33 17.22 -0.11 -15.19
C TRP A 33 18.68 0.34 -15.24
N ALA A 34 19.20 0.93 -14.15
CA ALA A 34 20.60 1.35 -14.06
C ALA A 34 21.56 0.17 -14.32
N GLU A 35 21.31 -0.98 -13.68
CA GLU A 35 22.08 -2.21 -13.89
C GLU A 35 22.04 -2.68 -15.35
N ALA A 36 20.87 -2.66 -15.98
CA ALA A 36 20.68 -3.12 -17.37
C ALA A 36 21.47 -2.28 -18.40
N ILE A 37 21.71 -1.00 -18.11
CA ILE A 37 22.48 -0.10 -18.98
C ILE A 37 23.93 0.10 -18.52
N GLY A 38 24.38 -0.64 -17.50
CA GLY A 38 25.74 -0.56 -16.98
C GLY A 38 26.03 0.69 -16.12
N LEU A 39 25.01 1.38 -15.62
CA LEU A 39 25.18 2.43 -14.62
C LEU A 39 25.33 1.82 -13.22
N PRO A 40 26.19 2.39 -12.36
CA PRO A 40 26.27 1.98 -10.96
C PRO A 40 24.93 2.18 -10.25
N SER A 41 24.52 1.20 -9.43
CA SER A 41 23.27 1.29 -8.64
C SER A 41 23.25 2.45 -7.63
N THR A 42 24.42 3.04 -7.33
CA THR A 42 24.55 4.24 -6.49
C THR A 42 23.93 5.49 -7.10
N PHE A 43 23.61 5.50 -8.40
CA PHE A 43 22.92 6.61 -9.05
C PHE A 43 21.42 6.64 -8.78
N THR A 44 20.83 5.61 -8.18
CA THR A 44 19.38 5.58 -7.94
C THR A 44 18.98 6.33 -6.67
N SER A 45 17.97 7.20 -6.78
CA SER A 45 17.43 7.97 -5.67
C SER A 45 16.76 7.12 -4.58
N GLY A 46 16.32 5.91 -4.91
CA GLY A 46 15.61 4.99 -4.01
C GLY A 46 16.49 4.01 -3.22
N LEU A 47 17.81 4.15 -3.23
CA LEU A 47 18.75 3.13 -2.72
C LEU A 47 18.43 2.64 -1.29
N GLN A 48 18.01 3.55 -0.40
CA GLN A 48 17.72 3.24 1.00
C GLN A 48 16.25 2.90 1.26
N LEU A 49 15.35 3.12 0.29
CA LEU A 49 13.90 3.04 0.48
C LEU A 49 13.47 1.68 1.01
N HIS A 50 13.97 0.60 0.42
CA HIS A 50 13.64 -0.76 0.87
C HIS A 50 14.03 -1.01 2.33
N HIS A 51 15.27 -0.67 2.70
CA HIS A 51 15.78 -0.84 4.06
C HIS A 51 14.99 0.01 5.08
N VAL A 52 14.64 1.25 4.71
CA VAL A 52 13.82 2.12 5.54
C VAL A 52 12.42 1.52 5.77
N LEU A 53 11.79 0.98 4.72
CA LEU A 53 10.48 0.36 4.85
C LEU A 53 10.52 -0.88 5.76
N VAL A 54 11.49 -1.78 5.57
CA VAL A 54 11.65 -2.97 6.41
C VAL A 54 11.85 -2.58 7.88
N ASN A 55 12.69 -1.57 8.16
CA ASN A 55 12.92 -1.12 9.53
C ASN A 55 11.71 -0.43 10.14
N ASN A 56 10.95 0.33 9.36
CA ASN A 56 9.70 0.95 9.83
C ASN A 56 8.69 -0.13 10.24
N TRP A 57 8.51 -1.18 9.43
CA TRP A 57 7.64 -2.30 9.78
C TRP A 57 8.11 -3.04 11.03
N LYS A 58 9.41 -3.32 11.17
CA LYS A 58 9.98 -3.92 12.40
C LYS A 58 9.68 -3.07 13.63
N ALA A 59 9.77 -1.75 13.51
CA ALA A 59 9.53 -0.82 14.61
C ALA A 59 8.06 -0.79 15.06
N MET A 60 7.10 -1.13 14.19
CA MET A 60 5.68 -1.19 14.54
C MET A 60 5.33 -2.34 15.50
N LYS A 61 6.21 -3.35 15.64
CA LYS A 61 6.04 -4.52 16.55
C LYS A 61 4.68 -5.22 16.39
N ILE A 62 4.16 -5.28 15.17
CA ILE A 62 2.92 -5.99 14.85
C ILE A 62 3.19 -7.49 14.96
N THR A 63 2.42 -8.16 15.81
CA THR A 63 2.51 -9.62 16.04
C THR A 63 1.38 -10.41 15.39
N THR A 64 0.40 -9.71 14.83
CA THR A 64 -0.77 -10.26 14.16
C THR A 64 -0.63 -10.14 12.65
N LYS A 65 -1.32 -10.99 11.90
CA LYS A 65 -1.32 -10.94 10.45
C LYS A 65 -1.87 -9.60 9.92
N ILE A 66 -1.25 -9.09 8.85
CA ILE A 66 -1.73 -7.93 8.10
C ILE A 66 -2.49 -8.39 6.86
N HIS A 67 -3.73 -7.92 6.70
CA HIS A 67 -4.51 -8.12 5.49
C HIS A 67 -4.18 -6.97 4.53
N ILE A 68 -3.65 -7.29 3.35
CA ILE A 68 -3.39 -6.34 2.28
C ILE A 68 -4.62 -6.30 1.38
N LEU A 69 -5.28 -5.14 1.27
CA LEU A 69 -6.50 -4.97 0.48
C LEU A 69 -6.25 -4.01 -0.69
N ILE A 70 -6.56 -4.46 -1.90
CA ILE A 70 -6.36 -3.71 -3.15
C ILE A 70 -7.53 -3.90 -4.12
N ASP A 71 -7.61 -3.06 -5.15
CA ASP A 71 -8.45 -3.32 -6.32
C ASP A 71 -7.76 -4.27 -7.31
N ASP A 72 -8.53 -4.81 -8.27
CA ASP A 72 -8.00 -5.62 -9.38
C ASP A 72 -7.33 -4.73 -10.44
N LYS A 73 -6.26 -4.03 -10.05
CA LYS A 73 -5.42 -3.21 -10.92
C LYS A 73 -3.99 -3.69 -10.88
N ARG A 74 -3.35 -3.74 -12.04
CA ARG A 74 -2.03 -4.38 -12.20
C ARG A 74 -0.93 -3.67 -11.41
N ASP A 75 -0.95 -2.35 -11.40
CA ASP A 75 -0.07 -1.47 -10.61
C ASP A 75 -0.26 -1.66 -9.10
N GLU A 76 -1.51 -1.80 -8.66
CA GLU A 76 -1.83 -2.12 -7.26
C GLU A 76 -1.32 -3.50 -6.86
N ILE A 77 -1.48 -4.52 -7.70
CA ILE A 77 -0.96 -5.87 -7.47
C ILE A 77 0.57 -5.84 -7.30
N PHE A 78 1.29 -5.13 -8.16
CA PHE A 78 2.75 -5.02 -8.04
C PHE A 78 3.16 -4.33 -6.74
N THR A 79 2.48 -3.25 -6.37
CA THR A 79 2.76 -2.50 -5.15
C THR A 79 2.47 -3.34 -3.90
N ALA A 80 1.37 -4.08 -3.90
CA ALA A 80 0.99 -4.98 -2.82
C ALA A 80 1.97 -6.14 -2.65
N LEU A 81 2.38 -6.80 -3.75
CA LEU A 81 3.36 -7.89 -3.69
C LEU A 81 4.73 -7.39 -3.20
N TYR A 82 5.13 -6.19 -3.62
CA TYR A 82 6.35 -5.56 -3.10
C TYR A 82 6.25 -5.30 -1.59
N MET A 83 5.14 -4.70 -1.13
CA MET A 83 4.93 -4.42 0.29
C MET A 83 4.83 -5.71 1.12
N GLN A 84 4.20 -6.75 0.59
CA GLN A 84 4.17 -8.07 1.20
C GLN A 84 5.58 -8.64 1.40
N ASN A 85 6.47 -8.49 0.42
CA ASN A 85 7.86 -8.91 0.58
C ASN A 85 8.58 -8.10 1.66
N VAL A 86 8.38 -6.78 1.70
CA VAL A 86 8.91 -5.90 2.76
C VAL A 86 8.43 -6.34 4.15
N MET A 87 7.13 -6.60 4.31
CA MET A 87 6.55 -7.08 5.57
C MET A 87 7.13 -8.44 5.97
N LYS A 88 7.29 -9.36 5.02
CA LYS A 88 7.91 -10.67 5.25
C LYS A 88 9.34 -10.55 5.76
N GLU A 89 10.16 -9.66 5.19
CA GLU A 89 11.53 -9.38 5.66
C GLU A 89 11.54 -8.69 7.04
N ALA A 90 10.47 -7.98 7.39
CA ALA A 90 10.24 -7.45 8.73
C ALA A 90 9.76 -8.51 9.74
N GLY A 91 9.53 -9.76 9.32
CA GLY A 91 9.02 -10.84 10.17
C GLY A 91 7.51 -10.79 10.41
N ILE A 92 6.77 -10.08 9.55
CA ILE A 92 5.32 -9.91 9.66
C ILE A 92 4.63 -10.77 8.61
N GLU A 93 3.70 -11.62 9.05
CA GLU A 93 2.82 -12.36 8.15
C GLU A 93 1.79 -11.42 7.52
N SER A 94 1.52 -11.61 6.22
CA SER A 94 0.47 -10.87 5.53
C SER A 94 -0.27 -11.74 4.52
N LYS A 95 -1.49 -11.33 4.17
CA LYS A 95 -2.35 -12.01 3.19
C LYS A 95 -3.00 -10.99 2.26
N LEU A 96 -2.88 -11.22 0.95
CA LEU A 96 -3.37 -10.34 -0.10
C LEU A 96 -4.81 -10.69 -0.49
N TYR A 97 -5.66 -9.67 -0.57
CA TYR A 97 -7.02 -9.74 -1.11
C TYR A 97 -7.20 -8.70 -2.20
N ILE A 98 -7.85 -9.12 -3.28
CA ILE A 98 -8.28 -8.28 -4.38
C ILE A 98 -9.79 -8.12 -4.23
N GLY A 99 -10.26 -6.89 -4.04
CA GLY A 99 -11.64 -6.61 -3.67
C GLY A 99 -12.02 -7.11 -2.27
N THR A 100 -13.32 -7.22 -2.03
CA THR A 100 -13.92 -7.56 -0.73
C THR A 100 -14.80 -8.82 -0.77
N ASP A 101 -14.86 -9.51 -1.91
CA ASP A 101 -15.72 -10.69 -2.15
C ASP A 101 -15.47 -11.85 -1.17
N LYS A 102 -14.25 -11.95 -0.65
CA LYS A 102 -13.83 -12.99 0.31
C LYS A 102 -13.98 -12.57 1.78
N LEU A 103 -14.52 -11.38 2.03
CA LEU A 103 -14.69 -10.81 3.36
C LEU A 103 -16.17 -10.84 3.74
N TYR A 104 -16.47 -11.22 4.98
CA TYR A 104 -17.86 -11.28 5.46
C TYR A 104 -17.97 -10.99 6.95
N TRP A 105 -19.18 -10.65 7.38
CA TRP A 105 -19.51 -10.43 8.78
C TRP A 105 -19.76 -11.75 9.51
N LYS A 106 -19.15 -11.90 10.69
CA LYS A 106 -19.41 -12.99 11.64
C LYS A 106 -19.31 -12.44 13.06
N ASP A 107 -20.39 -12.53 13.82
CA ASP A 107 -20.45 -12.10 15.24
C ASP A 107 -19.87 -10.68 15.44
N ASP A 108 -20.34 -9.71 14.65
CA ASP A 108 -19.90 -8.30 14.61
C ASP A 108 -18.42 -8.06 14.22
N MET A 109 -17.75 -9.08 13.70
CA MET A 109 -16.38 -8.99 13.21
C MET A 109 -16.33 -9.21 11.70
N ILE A 110 -15.38 -8.58 11.03
CA ILE A 110 -15.03 -8.91 9.64
C ILE A 110 -14.05 -10.06 9.67
N VAL A 111 -14.39 -11.15 8.98
CA VAL A 111 -13.57 -12.33 8.81
C VAL A 111 -13.30 -12.58 7.33
N ASP A 112 -12.19 -13.24 7.05
CA ASP A 112 -11.88 -13.73 5.72
C ASP A 112 -12.39 -15.16 5.47
N ASN A 113 -12.22 -15.64 4.23
CA ASN A 113 -12.66 -16.96 3.79
C ASN A 113 -11.97 -18.15 4.48
N ASP A 114 -10.88 -17.92 5.21
CA ASP A 114 -10.22 -18.95 6.04
C ASP A 114 -10.66 -18.84 7.52
N GLY A 115 -11.60 -17.94 7.83
CA GLY A 115 -12.11 -17.70 9.16
C GLY A 115 -11.21 -16.83 10.04
N GLU A 116 -10.19 -16.18 9.47
CA GLU A 116 -9.31 -15.28 10.21
C GLU A 116 -9.98 -13.91 10.39
N ILE A 117 -9.95 -13.39 11.62
CA ILE A 117 -10.47 -12.05 11.92
C ILE A 117 -9.53 -10.99 11.34
N ILE A 118 -10.08 -10.05 10.57
CA ILE A 118 -9.34 -8.91 10.04
C ILE A 118 -9.14 -7.88 11.15
N LYS A 119 -7.86 -7.60 11.48
CA LYS A 119 -7.49 -6.66 12.54
C LYS A 119 -6.60 -5.52 12.07
N PHE A 120 -5.66 -5.81 11.16
CA PHE A 120 -4.75 -4.83 10.61
C PHE A 120 -4.83 -4.86 9.09
N ILE A 121 -5.04 -3.69 8.51
CA ILE A 121 -5.17 -3.54 7.06
C ILE A 121 -4.06 -2.63 6.56
N TRP A 122 -3.35 -3.07 5.52
CA TRP A 122 -2.61 -2.18 4.64
C TRP A 122 -3.38 -2.11 3.32
N LYS A 123 -3.66 -0.90 2.83
CA LYS A 123 -4.56 -0.68 1.69
C LYS A 123 -3.91 0.15 0.60
N LEU A 124 -4.40 -0.01 -0.62
CA LEU A 124 -4.21 0.96 -1.72
C LEU A 124 -5.48 1.73 -2.09
N TRP A 125 -6.63 1.36 -1.53
CA TRP A 125 -7.85 2.16 -1.64
C TRP A 125 -7.64 3.54 -1.02
N MET A 126 -8.12 4.58 -1.68
CA MET A 126 -8.13 5.93 -1.11
C MET A 126 -9.20 6.01 -0.03
N TRP A 127 -8.92 6.73 1.07
CA TRP A 127 -9.93 6.97 2.10
C TRP A 127 -11.16 7.71 1.55
N GLU A 128 -10.97 8.60 0.57
CA GLU A 128 -12.07 9.27 -0.13
C GLU A 128 -13.05 8.28 -0.75
N THR A 129 -12.56 7.19 -1.36
CA THR A 129 -13.41 6.12 -1.90
C THR A 129 -14.20 5.44 -0.79
N VAL A 130 -13.54 5.11 0.33
CA VAL A 130 -14.20 4.45 1.48
C VAL A 130 -15.32 5.33 2.06
N PHE A 131 -15.09 6.65 2.16
CA PHE A 131 -16.12 7.57 2.63
C PHE A 131 -17.27 7.72 1.64
N GLN A 132 -16.97 7.77 0.34
CA GLN A 132 -17.98 7.86 -0.70
C GLN A 132 -18.89 6.62 -0.69
N ASP A 133 -18.29 5.42 -0.63
CA ASP A 133 -19.02 4.15 -0.53
C ASP A 133 -19.95 4.13 0.70
N HIS A 134 -19.47 4.60 1.85
CA HIS A 134 -20.29 4.68 3.06
C HIS A 134 -21.50 5.61 2.91
N ILE A 135 -21.28 6.77 2.28
CA ILE A 135 -22.35 7.76 2.03
C ILE A 135 -23.40 7.16 1.08
N ASP A 136 -22.97 6.49 0.02
CA ASP A 136 -23.88 5.97 -0.99
C ASP A 136 -24.74 4.83 -0.44
N VAL A 137 -24.16 3.91 0.34
CA VAL A 137 -24.92 2.86 1.05
C VAL A 137 -25.93 3.47 2.04
N THR A 138 -25.57 4.56 2.72
CA THR A 138 -26.48 5.21 3.68
C THR A 138 -27.68 5.84 2.96
N LYS A 139 -27.45 6.52 1.83
CA LYS A 139 -28.52 7.09 1.01
C LYS A 139 -29.45 6.02 0.47
N GLU A 140 -28.91 4.91 -0.02
CA GLU A 140 -29.73 3.79 -0.50
C GLU A 140 -30.61 3.23 0.61
N ARG A 141 -30.07 3.09 1.83
CA ARG A 141 -30.84 2.63 2.99
C ARG A 141 -31.98 3.58 3.33
N ASP A 142 -31.77 4.88 3.24
CA ASP A 142 -32.78 5.91 3.53
C ASP A 142 -33.85 6.03 2.43
N LEU A 143 -33.58 5.56 1.20
CA LEU A 143 -34.55 5.51 0.10
C LEU A 143 -35.45 4.28 0.14
N VAL A 144 -35.05 3.22 0.86
CA VAL A 144 -35.75 1.93 0.91
C VAL A 144 -36.53 1.74 2.24
N ASN A 145 -36.37 2.66 3.20
CA ASN A 145 -37.16 2.74 4.45
C ASN A 145 -38.21 3.86 4.38
#